data_AF-A0A818HKV6-F1
#
_entry.id   AF-A0A818HKV6-F1
#
_cell.length_a   1.000
_cell.length_b   1.000
_cell.length_c   1.000
_cell.angle_alpha   90.00
_cell.angle_beta   90.00
_cell.angle_gamma   90.00
#
_symmetry.space_group_name_H-M   'P 1'
#
loop_
_entity.id
_entity.type
_entity.pdbx_description
1 polymer ?
#
loop_
_entity_poly.entity_id
_entity_poly.type
_entity_poly.pdbx_seq_one_letter_code
_entity_poly.pdbx_strand_id
1 'polypeptide(L)'
;MATIQYMHTYLFLSCIATGLINIIQGDSDKQVPGTLINIQPRVACSSSSLCMSKWGYCGTGAEYCGDGCTGGPCWSSTTTQSGCPETYMCKSQWGYCGTGGEFCGSGCTAGPCWGSTGGGNENSGSSGGDGSIITEQNFACAFNTIDAGTRLSRLNGLRNSGWKPANKEEAAVFLAHVFHETDGLKTIREYCAPGKTFGILMRIECQLGCGSHYAGSWCSIQGVPGKLYYGRGWFQLSWPCNYHAAGRALGIDLLNNPDLVEQQQDLAVKTAVWFYNSNNMAGPAKQGDFAATTRIINGQLECNGGPGAGNQMTRVATYRRIRQCFGLGEPPKNPVC
;
A
#
# COMPACT_ATOMS: atom_id res chain seq x y z
N MET A 1 4.81 22.94 13.73
CA MET A 1 3.45 22.67 13.22
C MET A 1 3.55 22.56 11.70
N ALA A 2 3.56 21.34 11.18
CA ALA A 2 3.38 21.06 9.77
C ALA A 2 2.35 19.92 9.72
N THR A 3 1.09 20.30 9.57
CA THR A 3 -0.01 19.40 9.26
C THR A 3 0.35 18.66 7.97
N ILE A 4 0.46 17.33 8.05
CA ILE A 4 0.44 16.45 6.87
C ILE A 4 -0.98 16.54 6.33
N GLN A 5 -1.24 17.60 5.58
CA GLN A 5 -2.53 17.90 5.00
C GLN A 5 -2.64 17.08 3.71
N TYR A 6 -3.50 16.05 3.78
CA TYR A 6 -4.10 15.31 2.67
C TYR A 6 -3.25 15.23 1.38
N MET A 7 -2.52 14.13 1.22
CA MET A 7 -2.19 13.67 -0.13
C MET A 7 -3.51 13.41 -0.86
N HIS A 8 -3.91 14.29 -1.76
CA HIS A 8 -5.04 14.03 -2.64
C HIS A 8 -4.67 12.82 -3.52
N THR A 9 -5.38 11.71 -3.34
CA THR A 9 -5.19 10.47 -4.08
C THR A 9 -5.69 10.60 -5.52
N TYR A 10 -4.83 11.14 -6.38
CA TYR A 10 -4.99 11.12 -7.84
C TYR A 10 -3.88 10.27 -8.44
N LEU A 11 -3.89 8.97 -8.17
CA LEU A 11 -2.97 8.01 -8.79
C LEU A 11 -3.54 7.35 -10.04
N PHE A 12 -4.82 7.52 -10.28
CA PHE A 12 -5.48 6.90 -11.40
C PHE A 12 -6.57 7.78 -11.98
N LEU A 13 -6.21 8.52 -13.02
CA LEU A 13 -7.07 8.61 -14.19
C LEU A 13 -6.17 8.34 -15.39
N SER A 14 -6.41 7.22 -16.08
CA SER A 14 -6.18 7.26 -17.51
C SER A 14 -6.98 8.46 -18.02
N CYS A 15 -6.40 9.35 -18.83
CA CYS A 15 -7.09 10.62 -19.14
C CYS A 15 -8.43 10.45 -19.86
N ILE A 16 -8.77 9.23 -20.27
CA ILE A 16 -10.08 8.83 -20.76
C ILE A 16 -11.20 9.21 -19.77
N ALA A 17 -10.95 9.18 -18.45
CA ALA A 17 -11.97 9.49 -17.44
C ALA A 17 -12.03 10.98 -17.01
N THR A 18 -11.00 11.80 -17.28
CA THR A 18 -10.96 13.22 -16.89
C THR A 18 -11.45 14.20 -17.95
N GLY A 19 -11.57 13.77 -19.22
CA GLY A 19 -11.85 14.65 -20.35
C GLY A 19 -13.22 15.35 -20.35
N LEU A 20 -14.11 15.04 -19.40
CA LEU A 20 -15.46 15.62 -19.32
C LEU A 20 -15.75 16.43 -18.05
N ILE A 21 -14.83 16.51 -17.07
CA ILE A 21 -15.17 17.08 -15.74
C ILE A 21 -14.63 18.51 -15.54
N ASN A 22 -13.62 18.95 -16.30
CA ASN A 22 -13.00 20.28 -16.07
C ASN A 22 -13.69 21.48 -16.75
N ILE A 23 -15.00 21.43 -17.01
CA ILE A 23 -15.76 22.61 -17.50
C ILE A 23 -16.69 23.21 -16.43
N ILE A 24 -16.88 22.58 -15.26
CA ILE A 24 -17.77 23.15 -14.23
C ILE A 24 -17.17 22.97 -12.84
N GLN A 25 -16.38 23.95 -12.41
CA GLN A 25 -16.39 24.56 -11.07
C GLN A 25 -15.11 25.39 -10.91
N GLY A 26 -15.22 26.66 -11.26
CA GLY A 26 -14.40 27.67 -10.58
C GLY A 26 -14.96 27.83 -9.18
N ASP A 27 -14.10 27.80 -8.17
CA ASP A 27 -14.39 28.56 -6.98
C ASP A 27 -13.12 29.11 -6.35
N SER A 28 -13.21 30.40 -6.10
CA SER A 28 -12.22 31.30 -5.53
C SER A 28 -12.23 31.23 -3.99
N ASP A 29 -11.15 31.76 -3.41
CA ASP A 29 -10.97 32.17 -2.00
C ASP A 29 -10.47 31.12 -1.00
N LYS A 30 -9.26 31.34 -0.46
CA LYS A 30 -9.09 32.12 0.78
C LYS A 30 -7.60 32.31 1.14
N GLN A 31 -7.27 33.56 1.46
CA GLN A 31 -5.97 34.02 1.95
C GLN A 31 -5.64 33.52 3.38
N VAL A 32 -4.35 33.50 3.69
CA VAL A 32 -3.74 33.13 4.98
C VAL A 32 -3.52 34.37 5.86
N PRO A 33 -3.64 34.28 7.20
CA PRO A 33 -2.63 34.93 8.04
C PRO A 33 -2.29 34.23 9.39
N GLY A 34 -1.02 34.33 9.81
CA GLY A 34 -0.64 34.63 11.21
C GLY A 34 0.02 33.54 12.08
N THR A 35 1.12 33.90 12.77
CA THR A 35 2.02 33.09 13.63
C THR A 35 1.84 33.42 15.13
N LEU A 36 2.13 32.47 16.07
CA LEU A 36 2.95 32.57 17.32
C LEU A 36 2.51 31.66 18.51
N ILE A 37 3.37 31.56 19.53
CA ILE A 37 3.77 30.41 20.42
C ILE A 37 3.19 30.53 21.87
N ASN A 38 2.93 29.42 22.63
CA ASN A 38 3.38 29.14 24.05
C ASN A 38 2.77 27.83 24.67
N ILE A 39 3.28 27.40 25.84
CA ILE A 39 3.48 26.03 26.38
C ILE A 39 2.46 25.60 27.51
N GLN A 40 2.22 24.26 27.64
CA GLN A 40 1.64 23.41 28.75
C GLN A 40 0.11 23.10 28.74
N PRO A 41 -0.42 21.96 29.28
CA PRO A 41 0.17 20.88 30.11
C PRO A 41 0.06 19.44 29.52
N ARG A 42 0.65 18.42 30.18
CA ARG A 42 0.64 17.00 29.74
C ARG A 42 -0.79 16.48 29.52
N VAL A 43 -1.15 16.28 28.26
CA VAL A 43 -2.46 15.78 27.82
C VAL A 43 -2.50 14.27 27.93
N ALA A 44 -3.50 13.71 28.61
CA ALA A 44 -3.76 12.28 28.64
C ALA A 44 -4.01 11.73 27.23
N CYS A 45 -3.59 10.50 26.95
CA CYS A 45 -3.79 9.89 25.64
C CYS A 45 -5.29 9.80 25.29
N SER A 46 -5.63 10.06 24.03
CA SER A 46 -7.01 10.13 23.53
C SER A 46 -7.78 8.81 23.59
N SER A 47 -7.10 7.71 23.91
CA SER A 47 -7.68 6.39 24.11
C SER A 47 -7.08 5.73 25.34
N SER A 48 -7.94 5.01 26.09
CA SER A 48 -7.54 4.21 27.26
C SER A 48 -6.63 3.03 26.92
N SER A 49 -6.52 2.67 25.64
CA SER A 49 -5.64 1.59 25.14
C SER A 49 -4.24 2.05 24.75
N LEU A 50 -3.93 3.35 24.85
CA LEU A 50 -2.63 3.90 24.49
C LEU A 50 -1.79 4.22 25.72
N CYS A 51 -0.52 3.87 25.68
CA CYS A 51 0.45 4.19 26.70
C CYS A 51 1.11 5.53 26.41
N MET A 52 1.39 6.31 27.44
CA MET A 52 2.17 7.53 27.39
C MET A 52 3.61 7.20 27.77
N SER A 53 4.54 7.36 26.83
CA SER A 53 5.96 7.15 27.08
C SER A 53 6.52 8.19 28.07
N LYS A 54 7.72 7.96 28.62
CA LYS A 54 8.44 8.92 29.47
C LYS A 54 8.63 10.31 28.85
N TRP A 55 8.57 10.37 27.52
CA TRP A 55 8.73 11.58 26.71
C TRP A 55 7.40 12.29 26.40
N GLY A 56 6.27 11.75 26.87
CA GLY A 56 4.94 12.35 26.69
C GLY A 56 4.25 12.02 25.37
N TYR A 57 4.66 10.94 24.69
CA TYR A 57 4.03 10.48 23.44
C TYR A 57 3.10 9.30 23.69
N CYS A 58 1.96 9.28 22.99
CA CYS A 58 0.97 8.21 23.09
C CYS A 58 1.17 7.16 21.99
N GLY A 59 1.21 5.89 22.34
CA GLY A 59 1.38 4.80 21.38
C GLY A 59 1.20 3.42 22.00
N THR A 60 1.41 2.40 21.19
CA THR A 60 1.44 0.99 21.60
C THR A 60 2.85 0.45 21.40
N GLY A 61 3.23 -0.61 22.14
CA GLY A 61 4.56 -1.22 22.04
C GLY A 61 5.51 -0.82 23.18
N ALA A 62 6.68 -1.46 23.22
CA ALA A 62 7.63 -1.33 24.33
C ALA A 62 8.18 0.09 24.49
N GLU A 63 8.27 0.87 23.40
CA GLU A 63 8.78 2.24 23.44
C GLU A 63 7.82 3.22 24.15
N TYR A 64 6.54 2.84 24.25
CA TYR A 64 5.47 3.65 24.83
C TYR A 64 4.95 3.07 26.15
N CYS A 65 4.81 1.75 26.21
CA CYS A 65 4.25 1.01 27.33
C CYS A 65 5.30 0.42 28.28
N GLY A 66 6.57 0.36 27.86
CA GLY A 66 7.65 -0.21 28.67
C GLY A 66 8.25 0.78 29.68
N ASP A 67 9.56 0.66 29.91
CA ASP A 67 10.27 1.37 30.98
C ASP A 67 10.10 2.90 30.92
N GLY A 68 9.51 3.44 31.98
CA GLY A 68 9.25 4.86 32.14
C GLY A 68 7.93 5.34 31.55
N CYS A 69 7.03 4.45 31.15
CA CYS A 69 5.66 4.84 30.81
C CYS A 69 4.99 5.65 31.95
N THR A 70 4.42 6.81 31.61
CA THR A 70 3.86 7.79 32.55
C THR A 70 2.33 7.88 32.54
N GLY A 71 1.64 7.06 31.74
CA GLY A 71 0.18 7.03 31.67
C GLY A 71 -0.35 5.95 30.71
N GLY A 72 -1.60 5.50 30.89
CA GLY A 72 -2.15 4.37 30.13
C GLY A 72 -1.71 3.00 30.67
N PRO A 73 -1.87 1.90 29.89
CA PRO A 73 -1.61 0.53 30.33
C PRO A 73 -0.11 0.18 30.31
N CYS A 74 0.66 0.86 31.17
CA CYS A 74 2.09 0.65 31.33
C CYS A 74 2.42 -0.78 31.81
N TRP A 75 3.43 -1.41 31.21
CA TRP A 75 3.93 -2.72 31.59
C TRP A 75 4.83 -2.59 32.81
N SER A 76 4.43 -3.19 33.93
CA SER A 76 5.35 -3.41 35.06
C SER A 76 5.86 -4.84 35.02
N SER A 77 7.17 -5.01 35.10
CA SER A 77 7.79 -6.33 35.22
C SER A 77 7.44 -6.97 36.55
N THR A 78 6.65 -8.04 36.52
CA THR A 78 6.79 -9.31 37.25
C THR A 78 5.42 -9.90 37.57
N THR A 79 5.07 -11.04 36.98
CA THR A 79 4.75 -12.24 37.76
C THR A 79 4.72 -13.49 36.87
N THR A 80 5.24 -14.56 37.45
CA THR A 80 5.18 -15.96 37.00
C THR A 80 3.73 -16.44 36.93
N GLN A 81 3.16 -16.51 35.73
CA GLN A 81 1.93 -17.25 35.46
C GLN A 81 2.19 -18.36 34.44
N SER A 82 1.53 -19.49 34.63
CA SER A 82 1.63 -20.71 33.81
C SER A 82 1.06 -20.55 32.40
N GLY A 83 0.60 -19.36 32.03
CA GLY A 83 0.13 -18.97 30.70
C GLY A 83 0.25 -17.47 30.48
N CYS A 84 -0.01 -17.02 29.26
CA CYS A 84 -0.02 -15.60 28.92
C CYS A 84 -1.32 -14.91 29.35
N PRO A 85 -1.29 -13.60 29.69
CA PRO A 85 -2.46 -12.89 30.24
C PRO A 85 -3.70 -12.96 29.35
N GLU A 86 -3.48 -13.04 28.03
CA GLU A 86 -4.53 -13.08 27.03
C GLU A 86 -4.46 -14.36 26.20
N THR A 87 -5.62 -14.92 25.86
CA THR A 87 -5.77 -16.24 25.18
C THR A 87 -5.23 -16.27 23.75
N TYR A 88 -5.05 -15.12 23.13
CA TYR A 88 -4.48 -14.98 21.78
C TYR A 88 -2.95 -14.79 21.79
N MET A 89 -2.33 -14.68 22.96
CA MET A 89 -0.88 -14.50 23.09
C MET A 89 -0.15 -15.84 23.16
N CYS A 90 1.05 -15.87 22.60
CA CYS A 90 1.94 -17.00 22.66
C CYS A 90 3.04 -16.77 23.69
N LYS A 91 3.49 -17.85 24.33
CA LYS A 91 4.63 -17.85 25.25
C LYS A 91 5.85 -18.32 24.49
N SER A 92 6.86 -17.47 24.35
CA SER A 92 8.13 -17.84 23.72
C SER A 92 8.88 -18.90 24.54
N GLN A 93 9.91 -19.51 23.96
CA GLN A 93 10.84 -20.41 24.66
C GLN A 93 11.54 -19.75 25.87
N TRP A 94 11.60 -18.42 25.89
CA TRP A 94 12.22 -17.63 26.95
C TRP A 94 11.22 -17.23 28.04
N GLY A 95 9.97 -17.69 27.96
CA GLY A 95 8.94 -17.44 28.96
C GLY A 95 8.20 -16.11 28.82
N TYR A 96 8.44 -15.35 27.76
CA TYR A 96 7.78 -14.07 27.50
C TYR A 96 6.50 -14.24 26.69
N CYS A 97 5.51 -13.40 26.97
CA CYS A 97 4.22 -13.42 26.30
C CYS A 97 4.10 -12.30 25.27
N GLY A 98 3.65 -12.63 24.06
CA GLY A 98 3.51 -11.66 22.98
C GLY A 98 2.75 -12.22 21.78
N THR A 99 2.55 -11.35 20.79
CA THR A 99 1.98 -11.70 19.49
C THR A 99 3.05 -11.53 18.41
N GLY A 100 3.06 -12.40 17.40
CA GLY A 100 4.06 -12.39 16.33
C GLY A 100 5.07 -13.54 16.41
N GLY A 101 5.89 -13.69 15.37
CA GLY A 101 6.73 -14.88 15.16
C GLY A 101 7.77 -15.16 16.24
N GLU A 102 8.23 -14.13 16.96
CA GLU A 102 9.19 -14.24 18.06
C GLU A 102 8.60 -14.94 19.32
N PHE A 103 7.27 -14.94 19.42
CA PHE A 103 6.52 -15.55 20.53
C PHE A 103 5.73 -16.78 20.08
N CYS A 104 5.15 -16.75 18.88
CA CYS A 104 4.27 -17.78 18.34
C CYS A 104 4.95 -18.77 17.38
N GLY A 105 6.22 -18.54 17.02
CA GLY A 105 6.96 -19.38 16.08
C GLY A 105 7.67 -20.56 16.73
N SER A 106 8.82 -20.92 16.17
CA SER A 106 9.66 -22.03 16.67
C SER A 106 10.06 -21.81 18.13
N GLY A 107 9.84 -22.82 18.98
CA GLY A 107 10.08 -22.73 20.42
C GLY A 107 8.94 -22.10 21.22
N CYS A 108 7.78 -21.84 20.63
CA CYS A 108 6.60 -21.46 21.40
C CYS A 108 6.19 -22.57 22.38
N THR A 109 6.00 -22.21 23.66
CA THR A 109 5.79 -23.13 24.79
C THR A 109 4.34 -23.13 25.32
N ALA A 110 3.53 -22.13 24.98
CA ALA A 110 2.10 -22.06 25.31
C ALA A 110 1.37 -21.06 24.38
N GLY A 111 0.05 -21.20 24.23
CA GLY A 111 -0.76 -20.36 23.32
C GLY A 111 -0.86 -20.93 21.90
N PRO A 112 -1.35 -20.15 20.91
CA PRO A 112 -1.57 -20.61 19.54
C PRO A 112 -0.25 -20.70 18.74
N CYS A 113 0.65 -21.59 19.15
CA CYS A 113 1.95 -21.84 18.53
C CYS A 113 1.82 -22.34 17.09
N TRP A 114 2.60 -21.78 16.17
CA TRP A 114 2.67 -22.20 14.77
C TRP A 114 3.82 -23.18 14.56
N GLY A 115 3.49 -24.43 14.24
CA GLY A 115 4.45 -25.49 13.92
C GLY A 115 4.49 -26.62 14.95
N SER A 116 3.44 -27.45 14.96
CA SER A 116 3.46 -28.82 15.49
C SER A 116 2.36 -29.65 14.78
N THR A 117 2.81 -30.42 13.77
CA THR A 117 2.24 -31.58 13.03
C THR A 117 0.72 -31.87 12.97
N GLY A 118 0.25 -32.16 11.74
CA GLY A 118 -0.95 -32.97 11.43
C GLY A 118 -1.14 -33.10 9.89
N GLY A 119 -1.07 -34.31 9.34
CA GLY A 119 -0.75 -34.57 7.92
C GLY A 119 -1.90 -34.58 6.89
N GLY A 120 -1.51 -34.60 5.61
CA GLY A 120 -2.39 -34.72 4.45
C GLY A 120 -1.62 -34.50 3.14
N ASN A 121 -1.42 -35.58 2.39
CA ASN A 121 -0.54 -35.77 1.24
C ASN A 121 -1.14 -35.23 -0.08
N GLU A 122 -0.45 -34.35 -0.82
CA GLU A 122 -0.54 -34.26 -2.29
C GLU A 122 0.81 -33.85 -2.92
N ASN A 123 0.96 -34.32 -4.16
CA ASN A 123 2.20 -34.74 -4.80
C ASN A 123 2.96 -33.60 -5.51
N SER A 124 4.26 -33.53 -5.21
CA SER A 124 5.41 -33.06 -6.02
C SER A 124 5.18 -32.08 -7.18
N GLY A 125 5.50 -30.82 -6.91
CA GLY A 125 6.09 -29.87 -7.85
C GLY A 125 7.15 -29.07 -7.11
N SER A 126 8.38 -29.57 -7.09
CA SER A 126 9.48 -28.99 -6.32
C SER A 126 9.90 -27.64 -6.91
N SER A 127 9.79 -26.57 -6.13
CA SER A 127 10.57 -25.34 -6.28
C SER A 127 10.72 -24.77 -4.88
N GLY A 128 11.95 -24.80 -4.36
CA GLY A 128 12.29 -24.36 -3.01
C GLY A 128 11.74 -22.96 -2.73
N GLY A 129 10.68 -22.90 -1.92
CA GLY A 129 10.12 -21.64 -1.46
C GLY A 129 10.93 -21.15 -0.27
N ASP A 130 11.44 -19.93 -0.35
CA ASP A 130 12.06 -19.13 0.71
C ASP A 130 11.14 -18.80 1.90
N GLY A 131 9.98 -19.47 2.01
CA GLY A 131 8.92 -19.13 2.96
C GLY A 131 8.13 -17.87 2.61
N SER A 132 8.34 -17.25 1.44
CA SER A 132 7.59 -16.07 0.99
C SER A 132 6.11 -16.39 0.77
N ILE A 133 5.23 -15.50 1.25
CA ILE A 133 3.80 -15.53 0.96
C ILE A 133 3.53 -15.37 -0.55
N ILE A 134 4.32 -14.55 -1.24
CA ILE A 134 4.25 -14.38 -2.70
C ILE A 134 5.30 -15.30 -3.31
N THR A 135 4.84 -16.43 -3.85
CA THR A 135 5.67 -17.44 -4.51
C THR A 135 5.64 -17.20 -6.02
N GLU A 136 6.55 -17.83 -6.75
CA GLU A 136 6.53 -17.78 -8.21
C GLU A 136 5.22 -18.36 -8.78
N GLN A 137 4.69 -19.42 -8.16
CA GLN A 137 3.45 -20.07 -8.58
C GLN A 137 2.23 -19.15 -8.43
N ASN A 138 2.04 -18.54 -7.27
CA ASN A 138 0.87 -17.67 -7.07
C ASN A 138 0.99 -16.36 -7.85
N PHE A 139 2.21 -15.83 -8.01
CA PHE A 139 2.46 -14.67 -8.86
C PHE A 139 2.22 -14.97 -10.35
N ALA A 140 2.57 -16.16 -10.83
CA ALA A 140 2.27 -16.64 -12.18
C ALA A 140 0.77 -16.83 -12.43
N CYS A 141 0.04 -17.35 -11.46
CA CYS A 141 -1.42 -17.42 -11.54
C CYS A 141 -2.05 -16.01 -11.62
N ALA A 142 -1.58 -15.07 -10.80
CA ALA A 142 -2.08 -13.70 -10.74
C ALA A 142 -1.79 -12.91 -12.03
N PHE A 143 -0.58 -13.02 -12.58
CA PHE A 143 -0.10 -12.22 -13.71
C PHE A 143 0.21 -13.07 -14.96
N ASN A 144 -0.77 -13.85 -15.41
CA ASN A 144 -0.65 -14.66 -16.64
C ASN A 144 -0.79 -13.86 -17.96
N THR A 145 -0.95 -12.55 -17.87
CA THR A 145 -1.15 -11.58 -18.97
C THR A 145 0.14 -11.16 -19.68
N ILE A 146 1.29 -11.50 -19.11
CA ILE A 146 2.63 -11.22 -19.62
C ILE A 146 3.43 -12.52 -19.78
N ASP A 147 4.49 -12.52 -20.59
CA ASP A 147 5.35 -13.69 -20.77
C ASP A 147 6.13 -14.04 -19.49
N ALA A 148 6.63 -15.28 -19.42
CA ALA A 148 7.31 -15.79 -18.24
C ALA A 148 8.59 -15.02 -17.88
N GLY A 149 9.34 -14.53 -18.87
CA GLY A 149 10.57 -13.77 -18.66
C GLY A 149 10.29 -12.40 -18.05
N THR A 150 9.35 -11.65 -18.63
CA THR A 150 8.88 -10.37 -18.06
C THR A 150 8.34 -10.60 -16.65
N ARG A 151 7.54 -11.65 -16.45
CA ARG A 151 6.97 -11.96 -15.14
C ARG A 151 8.03 -12.23 -14.08
N LEU A 152 9.04 -13.03 -14.39
CA LEU A 152 10.15 -13.30 -13.48
C LEU A 152 10.91 -12.02 -13.12
N SER A 153 11.14 -11.14 -14.10
CA SER A 153 11.76 -9.82 -13.87
C SER A 153 10.93 -8.96 -12.90
N ARG A 154 9.59 -8.92 -13.05
CA ARG A 154 8.69 -8.22 -12.12
C ARG A 154 8.71 -8.82 -10.73
N LEU A 155 8.67 -10.15 -10.62
CA LEU A 155 8.74 -10.84 -9.33
C LEU A 155 10.07 -10.59 -8.61
N ASN A 156 11.19 -10.58 -9.34
CA ASN A 156 12.49 -10.24 -8.77
C ASN A 156 12.54 -8.77 -8.32
N GLY A 157 11.88 -7.85 -9.02
CA GLY A 157 11.66 -6.48 -8.55
C GLY A 157 10.95 -6.44 -7.20
N LEU A 158 9.85 -7.19 -7.05
CA LEU A 158 9.13 -7.30 -5.77
C LEU A 158 10.02 -7.87 -4.66
N ARG A 159 10.76 -8.95 -4.92
CA ARG A 159 11.68 -9.54 -3.94
C ARG A 159 12.76 -8.55 -3.50
N ASN A 160 13.37 -7.86 -4.47
CA ASN A 160 14.44 -6.88 -4.23
C ASN A 160 13.94 -5.57 -3.62
N SER A 161 12.63 -5.31 -3.65
CA SER A 161 12.05 -4.14 -2.99
C SER A 161 12.15 -4.23 -1.46
N GLY A 162 12.24 -5.44 -0.91
CA GLY A 162 12.23 -5.72 0.51
C GLY A 162 10.82 -5.74 1.14
N TRP A 163 9.77 -5.46 0.37
CA TRP A 163 8.40 -5.53 0.88
C TRP A 163 7.96 -6.98 1.13
N LYS A 164 7.40 -7.22 2.31
CA LYS A 164 6.88 -8.52 2.74
C LYS A 164 5.47 -8.32 3.28
N PRO A 165 4.42 -8.83 2.62
CA PRO A 165 3.08 -8.80 3.19
C PRO A 165 3.02 -9.65 4.45
N ALA A 166 2.18 -9.27 5.42
CA ALA A 166 2.00 -9.98 6.68
C ALA A 166 1.21 -11.28 6.51
N ASN A 167 0.32 -11.35 5.52
CA ASN A 167 -0.48 -12.53 5.21
C ASN A 167 -0.88 -12.59 3.74
N LYS A 168 -1.48 -13.72 3.33
CA LYS A 168 -1.98 -13.93 1.95
C LYS A 168 -3.05 -12.91 1.55
N GLU A 169 -3.83 -12.41 2.50
CA GLU A 169 -4.88 -11.41 2.29
C GLU A 169 -4.28 -10.08 1.83
N GLU A 170 -3.28 -9.57 2.57
CA GLU A 170 -2.56 -8.34 2.23
C GLU A 170 -1.89 -8.45 0.85
N ALA A 171 -1.25 -9.60 0.58
CA ALA A 171 -0.65 -9.90 -0.71
C ALA A 171 -1.69 -9.84 -1.85
N ALA A 172 -2.84 -10.50 -1.68
CA ALA A 172 -3.89 -10.55 -2.70
C ALA A 172 -4.51 -9.17 -2.95
N VAL A 173 -4.78 -8.39 -1.90
CA VAL A 173 -5.31 -7.01 -2.03
C VAL A 173 -4.31 -6.11 -2.78
N PHE A 174 -3.04 -6.11 -2.36
CA PHE A 174 -2.01 -5.30 -3.00
C PHE A 174 -1.87 -5.65 -4.49
N LEU A 175 -1.68 -6.94 -4.81
CA LEU A 175 -1.49 -7.39 -6.19
C LEU A 175 -2.75 -7.18 -7.06
N ALA A 176 -3.95 -7.19 -6.49
CA ALA A 176 -5.17 -6.89 -7.23
C ALA A 176 -5.26 -5.42 -7.67
N HIS A 177 -4.82 -4.50 -6.80
CA HIS A 177 -4.66 -3.11 -7.22
C HIS A 177 -3.58 -3.00 -8.29
N VAL A 178 -2.37 -3.56 -8.06
CA VAL A 178 -1.30 -3.57 -9.09
C VAL A 178 -1.82 -4.05 -10.44
N PHE A 179 -2.54 -5.17 -10.47
CA PHE A 179 -3.09 -5.72 -11.69
C PHE A 179 -4.01 -4.73 -12.41
N HIS A 180 -4.92 -4.08 -11.69
CA HIS A 180 -5.80 -3.08 -12.28
C HIS A 180 -5.03 -1.87 -12.81
N GLU A 181 -4.09 -1.33 -12.02
CA GLU A 181 -3.33 -0.13 -12.38
C GLU A 181 -2.42 -0.33 -13.60
N THR A 182 -2.04 -1.58 -13.91
CA THR A 182 -0.99 -1.90 -14.88
C THR A 182 -1.45 -2.76 -16.05
N ASP A 183 -2.76 -3.01 -16.17
CA ASP A 183 -3.34 -3.97 -17.11
C ASP A 183 -2.64 -5.35 -17.00
N GLY A 184 -2.55 -5.85 -15.76
CA GLY A 184 -1.86 -7.09 -15.43
C GLY A 184 -0.37 -7.05 -15.73
N LEU A 185 0.31 -5.95 -15.38
CA LEU A 185 1.74 -5.71 -15.62
C LEU A 185 2.18 -5.67 -17.09
N LYS A 186 1.24 -5.64 -18.05
CA LYS A 186 1.57 -5.40 -19.47
C LYS A 186 2.21 -4.03 -19.66
N THR A 187 1.83 -3.07 -18.83
CA THR A 187 2.46 -1.76 -18.83
C THR A 187 2.67 -1.25 -17.42
N ILE A 188 3.86 -0.73 -17.15
CA ILE A 188 4.13 0.07 -15.94
C ILE A 188 4.38 1.53 -16.27
N ARG A 189 4.19 1.90 -17.52
CA ARG A 189 4.21 3.27 -18.05
C ARG A 189 2.83 3.52 -18.62
N GLU A 190 2.19 4.61 -18.23
CA GLU A 190 0.86 4.96 -18.69
C GLU A 190 0.77 4.91 -20.23
N TYR A 191 -0.37 4.45 -20.75
CA TYR A 191 -0.58 4.32 -22.20
C TYR A 191 -0.48 5.65 -22.95
N CYS A 192 -0.88 6.76 -22.31
CA CYS A 192 -0.85 8.09 -22.88
C CYS A 192 0.49 8.84 -22.71
N ALA A 193 1.50 8.20 -22.13
CA ALA A 193 2.83 8.79 -22.04
C ALA A 193 3.43 9.00 -23.45
N PRO A 194 4.14 10.12 -23.70
CA PRO A 194 4.76 10.38 -25.00
C PRO A 194 5.67 9.23 -25.44
N GLY A 195 5.70 8.90 -26.73
CA GLY A 195 6.53 7.80 -27.26
C GLY A 195 5.94 6.39 -27.10
N LYS A 196 4.78 6.22 -26.44
CA LYS A 196 3.99 4.99 -26.56
C LYS A 196 3.15 5.04 -27.83
N THR A 197 3.28 4.02 -28.69
CA THR A 197 2.45 3.86 -29.90
C THR A 197 1.39 2.82 -29.62
N PHE A 198 0.23 3.27 -29.17
CA PHE A 198 -1.01 2.49 -29.32
C PHE A 198 -1.78 3.07 -30.50
N GLY A 199 -2.62 2.26 -31.15
CA GLY A 199 -3.23 2.58 -32.45
C GLY A 199 -3.89 3.97 -32.52
N ILE A 200 -4.24 4.38 -33.75
CA ILE A 200 -4.74 5.74 -34.07
C ILE A 200 -5.81 6.27 -33.09
N LEU A 201 -6.71 5.41 -32.61
CA LEU A 201 -7.78 5.78 -31.68
C LEU A 201 -7.27 6.17 -30.28
N MET A 202 -6.39 5.36 -29.69
CA MET A 202 -5.79 5.65 -28.37
C MET A 202 -4.95 6.93 -28.43
N ARG A 203 -4.24 7.18 -29.55
CA ARG A 203 -3.50 8.43 -29.73
C ARG A 203 -4.42 9.66 -29.69
N ILE A 204 -5.55 9.62 -30.38
CA ILE A 204 -6.52 10.73 -30.38
C ILE A 204 -7.07 10.99 -28.97
N GLU A 205 -7.44 9.94 -28.24
CA GLU A 205 -7.92 10.06 -26.84
C GLU A 205 -6.86 10.68 -25.91
N CYS A 206 -5.60 10.23 -26.00
CA CYS A 206 -4.51 10.77 -25.21
C CYS A 206 -4.16 12.23 -25.56
N GLN A 207 -4.32 12.63 -26.82
CA GLN A 207 -3.97 13.97 -27.31
C GLN A 207 -5.02 15.02 -26.91
N LEU A 208 -6.26 14.60 -26.67
CA LEU A 208 -7.35 15.46 -26.19
C LEU A 208 -7.38 15.61 -24.66
N GLY A 209 -6.61 14.82 -23.89
CA GLY A 209 -6.69 14.82 -22.41
C GLY A 209 -5.39 14.71 -21.60
N CYS A 210 -4.24 14.33 -22.18
CA CYS A 210 -3.01 14.03 -21.40
C CYS A 210 -1.74 14.77 -21.83
N GLY A 211 -1.61 15.12 -23.12
CA GLY A 211 -0.30 15.33 -23.77
C GLY A 211 0.59 16.43 -23.18
N SER A 212 0.03 17.36 -22.41
CA SER A 212 0.72 18.50 -21.80
C SER A 212 0.48 18.66 -20.29
N HIS A 213 -0.36 17.82 -19.66
CA HIS A 213 -0.88 18.08 -18.30
C HIS A 213 0.05 17.62 -17.17
N TYR A 214 0.94 16.66 -17.43
CA TYR A 214 1.80 16.07 -16.39
C TYR A 214 3.03 16.90 -16.01
N ALA A 215 3.12 18.17 -16.44
CA ALA A 215 4.09 19.13 -15.94
C ALA A 215 3.51 20.00 -14.80
N GLY A 216 2.18 20.08 -14.71
CA GLY A 216 1.46 20.82 -13.67
C GLY A 216 1.53 20.13 -12.32
N SER A 217 1.17 20.85 -11.27
CA SER A 217 1.22 20.36 -9.90
C SER A 217 0.08 20.91 -9.07
N TRP A 218 -0.53 20.07 -8.23
CA TRP A 218 -1.58 20.47 -7.30
C TRP A 218 -1.03 21.04 -5.99
N CYS A 219 0.27 20.91 -5.74
CA CYS A 219 0.98 21.46 -4.60
C CYS A 219 2.03 22.48 -5.07
N SER A 220 2.77 23.07 -4.12
CA SER A 220 3.81 24.07 -4.42
C SER A 220 5.01 23.51 -5.19
N ILE A 221 5.16 22.18 -5.28
CA ILE A 221 6.28 21.54 -5.98
C ILE A 221 6.01 21.52 -7.49
N GLN A 222 6.72 22.34 -8.25
CA GLN A 222 6.61 22.34 -9.71
C GLN A 222 7.43 21.22 -10.36
N GLY A 223 7.00 20.77 -11.54
CA GLY A 223 7.78 19.86 -12.36
C GLY A 223 9.06 20.49 -12.88
N VAL A 224 10.10 19.68 -13.09
CA VAL A 224 11.36 20.12 -13.71
C VAL A 224 11.13 20.37 -15.21
N PRO A 225 11.62 21.51 -15.77
CA PRO A 225 11.50 21.78 -17.20
C PRO A 225 11.96 20.60 -18.08
N GLY A 226 11.15 20.22 -19.06
CA GLY A 226 11.44 19.10 -19.95
C GLY A 226 11.19 17.70 -19.35
N LYS A 227 10.70 17.60 -18.12
CA LYS A 227 10.27 16.34 -17.49
C LYS A 227 8.75 16.24 -17.43
N LEU A 228 8.26 15.00 -17.46
CA LEU A 228 6.84 14.68 -17.37
C LEU A 228 6.60 13.61 -16.29
N TYR A 229 5.55 13.81 -15.52
CA TYR A 229 5.20 13.00 -14.35
C TYR A 229 3.89 12.22 -14.59
N TYR A 230 3.78 11.60 -15.76
CA TYR A 230 2.71 10.63 -16.07
C TYR A 230 2.86 9.36 -15.22
N GLY A 231 1.84 8.50 -15.27
CA GLY A 231 1.80 7.26 -14.48
C GLY A 231 2.98 6.34 -14.75
N ARG A 232 3.75 6.02 -13.68
CA ARG A 232 4.82 5.01 -13.72
C ARG A 232 4.77 4.04 -12.54
N GLY A 233 5.29 2.84 -12.76
CA GLY A 233 5.40 1.80 -11.74
C GLY A 233 4.07 1.09 -11.44
N TRP A 234 4.07 0.32 -10.35
CA TRP A 234 3.00 -0.64 -10.05
C TRP A 234 1.68 0.00 -9.63
N PHE A 235 1.72 1.22 -9.10
CA PHE A 235 0.56 2.02 -8.70
C PHE A 235 0.43 3.32 -9.53
N GLN A 236 1.04 3.36 -10.71
CA GLN A 236 0.96 4.50 -11.65
C GLN A 236 1.22 5.87 -10.98
N LEU A 237 2.37 5.98 -10.29
CA LEU A 237 2.82 7.23 -9.65
C LEU A 237 2.77 8.37 -10.66
N SER A 238 1.98 9.39 -10.35
CA SER A 238 1.67 10.53 -11.23
C SER A 238 1.84 11.85 -10.46
N TRP A 239 2.14 12.94 -11.17
CA TRP A 239 2.30 14.32 -10.67
C TRP A 239 3.61 14.62 -9.93
N PRO A 240 4.23 15.81 -10.15
CA PRO A 240 5.48 16.21 -9.51
C PRO A 240 5.48 16.09 -7.98
N CYS A 241 4.37 16.46 -7.31
CA CYS A 241 4.22 16.33 -5.86
C CYS A 241 4.50 14.92 -5.37
N ASN A 242 3.91 13.93 -6.03
CA ASN A 242 4.01 12.53 -5.60
C ASN A 242 5.40 11.98 -5.88
N TYR A 243 6.01 12.34 -7.03
CA TYR A 243 7.40 11.98 -7.31
C TYR A 243 8.36 12.60 -6.29
N HIS A 244 8.16 13.87 -5.92
CA HIS A 244 8.96 14.52 -4.89
C HIS A 244 8.81 13.85 -3.52
N ALA A 245 7.57 13.61 -3.09
CA ALA A 245 7.28 13.00 -1.79
C ALA A 245 7.81 11.56 -1.70
N ALA A 246 7.58 10.74 -2.73
CA ALA A 246 8.11 9.38 -2.81
C ALA A 246 9.63 9.38 -2.84
N GLY A 247 10.24 10.27 -3.64
CA GLY A 247 11.68 10.40 -3.74
C GLY A 247 12.34 10.75 -2.41
N ARG A 248 11.76 11.71 -1.67
CA ARG A 248 12.21 12.08 -0.32
C ARG A 248 12.12 10.91 0.65
N ALA A 249 11.04 10.13 0.62
CA ALA A 249 10.88 8.98 1.51
C ALA A 249 11.83 7.82 1.18
N LEU A 250 12.17 7.64 -0.10
CA LEU A 250 13.05 6.57 -0.58
C LEU A 250 14.53 6.97 -0.66
N GLY A 251 14.86 8.26 -0.44
CA GLY A 251 16.23 8.77 -0.60
C GLY A 251 16.70 8.83 -2.05
N ILE A 252 15.77 8.97 -3.01
CA ILE A 252 16.04 8.97 -4.46
C ILE A 252 15.48 10.25 -5.07
N ASP A 253 16.25 10.95 -5.89
CA ASP A 253 15.79 12.17 -6.56
C ASP A 253 14.87 11.87 -7.76
N LEU A 254 13.63 11.49 -7.46
CA LEU A 254 12.61 11.18 -8.45
C LEU A 254 12.00 12.42 -9.11
N LEU A 255 12.21 13.62 -8.54
CA LEU A 255 11.74 14.85 -9.16
C LEU A 255 12.59 15.16 -10.40
N ASN A 256 13.92 15.07 -10.32
CA ASN A 256 14.78 15.24 -11.49
C ASN A 256 14.88 13.97 -12.36
N ASN A 257 14.63 12.79 -11.79
CA ASN A 257 14.78 11.50 -12.47
C ASN A 257 13.50 10.65 -12.43
N PRO A 258 12.35 11.14 -12.96
CA PRO A 258 11.08 10.42 -12.87
C PRO A 258 11.07 9.10 -13.65
N ASP A 259 11.88 9.00 -14.71
CA ASP A 259 11.96 7.79 -15.55
C ASP A 259 12.56 6.59 -14.81
N LEU A 260 13.25 6.79 -13.69
CA LEU A 260 13.79 5.69 -12.87
C LEU A 260 12.68 4.74 -12.40
N VAL A 261 11.48 5.26 -12.14
CA VAL A 261 10.32 4.48 -11.66
C VAL A 261 9.88 3.42 -12.70
N GLU A 262 10.09 3.67 -13.99
CA GLU A 262 9.79 2.70 -15.04
C GLU A 262 11.00 1.86 -15.51
N GLN A 263 12.21 2.30 -15.20
CA GLN A 263 13.45 1.63 -15.59
C GLN A 263 13.93 0.61 -14.56
N GLN A 264 13.64 0.83 -13.27
CA GLN A 264 14.11 -0.02 -12.17
C GLN A 264 12.94 -0.80 -11.55
N GLN A 265 13.04 -2.13 -11.58
CA GLN A 265 11.94 -3.02 -11.17
C GLN A 265 11.63 -2.93 -9.68
N ASP A 266 12.65 -2.90 -8.83
CA ASP A 266 12.48 -2.79 -7.38
C ASP A 266 11.96 -1.40 -7.00
N LEU A 267 12.41 -0.35 -7.67
CA LEU A 267 11.93 1.02 -7.47
C LEU A 267 10.45 1.18 -7.84
N ALA A 268 10.00 0.55 -8.93
CA ALA A 268 8.59 0.51 -9.32
C ALA A 268 7.69 -0.08 -8.23
N VAL A 269 8.20 -1.04 -7.45
CA VAL A 269 7.51 -1.63 -6.29
C VAL A 269 7.65 -0.73 -5.07
N LYS A 270 8.85 -0.20 -4.78
CA LYS A 270 9.09 0.69 -3.64
C LYS A 270 8.19 1.93 -3.68
N THR A 271 7.94 2.52 -4.84
CA THR A 271 7.01 3.67 -4.96
C THR A 271 5.55 3.26 -4.69
N ALA A 272 5.13 2.07 -5.15
CA ALA A 272 3.80 1.54 -4.85
C ALA A 272 3.61 1.22 -3.36
N VAL A 273 4.62 0.59 -2.74
CA VAL A 273 4.62 0.27 -1.30
C VAL A 273 4.68 1.53 -0.44
N TRP A 274 5.46 2.54 -0.84
CA TRP A 274 5.45 3.86 -0.21
C TRP A 274 4.05 4.44 -0.19
N PHE A 275 3.39 4.52 -1.35
CA PHE A 275 2.03 5.04 -1.43
C PHE A 275 1.05 4.24 -0.56
N TYR A 276 1.11 2.91 -0.67
CA TYR A 276 0.28 1.98 0.08
C TYR A 276 0.38 2.20 1.60
N ASN A 277 1.61 2.35 2.11
CA ASN A 277 1.87 2.60 3.53
C ASN A 277 1.49 4.02 3.95
N SER A 278 1.85 5.04 3.15
CA SER A 278 1.55 6.44 3.44
C SER A 278 0.05 6.75 3.50
N ASN A 279 -0.77 5.91 2.86
CA ASN A 279 -2.23 6.05 2.87
C ASN A 279 -2.93 5.02 3.77
N ASN A 280 -2.19 4.38 4.69
CA ASN A 280 -2.72 3.45 5.69
C ASN A 280 -3.51 2.26 5.11
N MET A 281 -3.16 1.79 3.91
CA MET A 281 -3.88 0.69 3.25
C MET A 281 -3.57 -0.68 3.87
N ALA A 282 -2.44 -0.84 4.56
CA ALA A 282 -2.03 -2.10 5.19
C ALA A 282 -3.06 -2.65 6.19
N GLY A 283 -3.67 -1.76 7.00
CA GLY A 283 -4.72 -2.14 7.96
C GLY A 283 -5.91 -2.84 7.32
N PRO A 284 -6.66 -2.18 6.44
CA PRO A 284 -7.79 -2.78 5.73
C PRO A 284 -7.38 -3.98 4.86
N ALA A 285 -6.24 -3.90 4.17
CA ALA A 285 -5.78 -4.98 3.30
C ALA A 285 -5.50 -6.30 4.05
N LYS A 286 -4.86 -6.25 5.23
CA LYS A 286 -4.63 -7.43 6.08
C LYS A 286 -5.91 -8.12 6.54
N GLN A 287 -7.04 -7.41 6.51
CA GLN A 287 -8.37 -7.91 6.86
C GLN A 287 -9.22 -8.26 5.63
N GLY A 288 -8.65 -8.18 4.42
CA GLY A 288 -9.37 -8.41 3.17
C GLY A 288 -10.43 -7.34 2.84
N ASP A 289 -10.34 -6.14 3.44
CA ASP A 289 -11.26 -5.01 3.23
C ASP A 289 -10.96 -4.24 1.95
N PHE A 290 -11.24 -4.88 0.82
CA PHE A 290 -10.89 -4.38 -0.51
C PHE A 290 -11.68 -3.12 -0.92
N ALA A 291 -12.90 -2.97 -0.40
CA ALA A 291 -13.69 -1.76 -0.61
C ALA A 291 -13.01 -0.54 0.03
N ALA A 292 -12.48 -0.67 1.25
CA ALA A 292 -11.76 0.40 1.92
C ALA A 292 -10.48 0.81 1.17
N THR A 293 -9.72 -0.16 0.64
CA THR A 293 -8.52 0.15 -0.15
C THR A 293 -8.86 0.80 -1.49
N THR A 294 -9.95 0.39 -2.15
CA THR A 294 -10.44 1.05 -3.36
C THR A 294 -10.87 2.50 -3.10
N ARG A 295 -11.55 2.76 -1.97
CA ARG A 295 -11.90 4.14 -1.56
C ARG A 295 -10.68 5.03 -1.40
N ILE A 296 -9.59 4.49 -0.84
CA ILE A 296 -8.33 5.22 -0.67
C ILE A 296 -7.72 5.57 -2.04
N ILE A 297 -7.64 4.61 -2.95
CA ILE A 297 -6.99 4.81 -4.25
C ILE A 297 -7.78 5.77 -5.14
N ASN A 298 -9.09 5.57 -5.28
CA ASN A 298 -9.89 6.32 -6.25
C ASN A 298 -11.39 6.41 -5.89
N GLY A 299 -11.71 6.52 -4.60
CA GLY A 299 -13.09 6.41 -4.13
C GLY A 299 -14.06 7.46 -4.71
N GLN A 300 -13.58 8.66 -5.01
CA GLN A 300 -14.40 9.72 -5.59
C GLN A 300 -14.96 9.35 -6.98
N LEU A 301 -14.21 8.55 -7.76
CA LEU A 301 -14.61 8.15 -9.10
C LEU A 301 -15.24 6.76 -9.13
N GLU A 302 -14.72 5.84 -8.33
CA GLU A 302 -15.02 4.41 -8.46
C GLU A 302 -16.08 3.90 -7.47
N CYS A 303 -16.35 4.63 -6.39
CA CYS A 303 -17.30 4.21 -5.36
C CYS A 303 -18.61 5.02 -5.44
N ASN A 304 -19.66 4.53 -4.76
CA ASN A 304 -20.96 5.21 -4.58
C ASN A 304 -21.65 5.66 -5.90
N GLY A 305 -21.50 4.87 -6.97
CA GLY A 305 -22.08 5.18 -8.27
C GLY A 305 -21.37 6.32 -9.03
N GLY A 306 -20.12 6.62 -8.66
CA GLY A 306 -19.28 7.55 -9.40
C GLY A 306 -19.07 7.15 -10.87
N PRO A 307 -18.58 8.08 -11.71
CA PRO A 307 -18.46 7.87 -13.15
C PRO A 307 -17.54 6.69 -13.54
N GLY A 308 -16.70 6.22 -12.62
CA GLY A 308 -15.81 5.07 -12.76
C GLY A 308 -16.30 3.78 -12.09
N ALA A 309 -17.59 3.66 -11.71
CA ALA A 309 -18.11 2.45 -11.05
C ALA A 309 -17.85 1.14 -11.85
N GLY A 310 -17.72 1.20 -13.18
CA GLY A 310 -17.28 0.05 -13.98
C GLY A 310 -15.87 -0.44 -13.66
N ASN A 311 -14.93 0.48 -13.38
CA ASN A 311 -13.54 0.15 -13.03
C ASN A 311 -13.48 -0.60 -11.70
N GLN A 312 -14.32 -0.19 -10.77
CA GLN A 312 -14.45 -0.84 -9.48
C GLN A 312 -14.90 -2.30 -9.61
N MET A 313 -15.88 -2.57 -10.46
CA MET A 313 -16.31 -3.95 -10.74
C MET A 313 -15.17 -4.78 -11.32
N THR A 314 -14.32 -4.19 -12.19
CA THR A 314 -13.11 -4.85 -12.69
C THR A 314 -12.09 -5.11 -11.58
N ARG A 315 -11.87 -4.17 -10.64
CA ARG A 315 -11.01 -4.38 -9.46
C ARG A 315 -11.50 -5.53 -8.60
N VAL A 316 -12.79 -5.58 -8.32
CA VAL A 316 -13.41 -6.63 -7.50
C VAL A 316 -13.30 -8.00 -8.16
N ALA A 317 -13.57 -8.10 -9.46
CA ALA A 317 -13.40 -9.35 -10.21
C ALA A 317 -11.93 -9.82 -10.21
N THR A 318 -11.00 -8.88 -10.40
CA THR A 318 -9.56 -9.13 -10.35
C THR A 318 -9.13 -9.61 -8.96
N TYR A 319 -9.62 -8.98 -7.90
CA TYR A 319 -9.34 -9.36 -6.52
C TYR A 319 -9.80 -10.77 -6.21
N ARG A 320 -11.06 -11.13 -6.55
CA ARG A 320 -11.56 -12.50 -6.38
C ARG A 320 -10.70 -13.53 -7.10
N ARG A 321 -10.31 -13.26 -8.35
CA ARG A 321 -9.42 -14.14 -9.12
C ARG A 321 -8.04 -14.29 -8.45
N ILE A 322 -7.42 -13.19 -8.03
CA ILE A 322 -6.08 -13.24 -7.42
C ILE A 322 -6.13 -13.96 -6.07
N ARG A 323 -7.18 -13.80 -5.27
CA ARG A 323 -7.37 -14.57 -4.02
C ARG A 323 -7.27 -16.08 -4.25
N GLN A 324 -7.89 -16.59 -5.32
CA GLN A 324 -7.83 -18.01 -5.68
C GLN A 324 -6.39 -18.48 -5.94
N CYS A 325 -5.54 -17.63 -6.52
CA CYS A 325 -4.11 -17.94 -6.71
C CYS A 325 -3.34 -18.13 -5.41
N PHE A 326 -3.82 -17.58 -4.29
CA PHE A 326 -3.26 -17.77 -2.95
C PHE A 326 -3.93 -18.91 -2.16
N GLY A 327 -4.92 -19.59 -2.75
CA GLY A 327 -5.76 -20.58 -2.07
C GLY A 327 -6.75 -19.96 -1.07
N LEU A 328 -7.13 -18.70 -1.28
CA LEU A 328 -8.14 -18.01 -0.47
C LEU A 328 -9.53 -18.18 -1.11
N GLY A 329 -10.55 -18.27 -0.26
CA GLY A 329 -11.96 -18.30 -0.68
C GLY A 329 -12.50 -16.92 -1.05
N GLU A 330 -13.83 -16.77 -1.02
CA GLU A 330 -14.47 -15.47 -1.23
C GLU A 330 -13.95 -14.40 -0.26
N PRO A 331 -13.99 -13.10 -0.64
CA PRO A 331 -13.62 -12.00 0.24
C PRO A 331 -14.31 -12.08 1.60
N PRO A 332 -13.57 -11.90 2.71
CA PRO A 332 -14.14 -11.96 4.06
C PRO A 332 -15.05 -10.77 4.38
N LYS A 333 -15.00 -9.70 3.57
CA LYS A 333 -15.86 -8.52 3.63
C LYS A 333 -16.38 -8.19 2.23
N ASN A 334 -17.48 -7.44 2.15
CA ASN A 334 -17.99 -6.96 0.87
C ASN A 334 -16.91 -6.14 0.14
N PRO A 335 -16.42 -6.58 -1.03
CA PRO A 335 -15.34 -5.90 -1.74
C PRO A 335 -15.81 -4.67 -2.52
N VAL A 336 -17.12 -4.41 -2.58
CA VAL A 336 -17.75 -3.30 -3.29
C VAL A 336 -17.93 -2.09 -2.36
N CYS A 337 -17.42 -0.96 -2.81
CA CYS A 337 -17.78 0.41 -2.42
C CYS A 337 -18.71 1.08 -3.45
#